data_AF-A0A8T9FU39-F1
#
_entry.id   AF-A0A8T9FU39-F1
#
_cell.length_a   1.000
_cell.length_b   1.000
_cell.length_c   1.000
_cell.angle_alpha   90.00
_cell.angle_beta   90.00
_cell.angle_gamma   90.00
#
_symmetry.space_group_name_H-M   'P 1'
#
loop_
_entity.id
_entity.type
_entity.pdbx_description
1 polymer ?
#
loop_
_entity_poly.entity_id
_entity_poly.type
_entity_poly.pdbx_seq_one_letter_code
_entity_poly.pdbx_strand_id
1 'polypeptide(L)' 'MEDQDDRIRRRAHQIWKEEGSPEGREYSHWLRARAEIREEDANTVTQDIRKAAQLDRPH' A
#
# COMPACT_ATOMS: atom_id res chain seq x y z
N MET A 1 10.46 -8.00 8.05
CA MET A 1 9.69 -6.79 7.68
C MET A 1 9.66 -6.80 6.17
N GLU A 2 8.48 -6.90 5.58
CA GLU A 2 8.37 -6.61 4.14
C GLU A 2 8.42 -5.10 4.02
N ASP A 3 9.50 -4.57 3.43
CA ASP A 3 9.66 -3.13 3.22
C ASP A 3 8.53 -2.61 2.32
N GLN A 4 8.14 -1.35 2.51
CA GLN A 4 7.10 -0.70 1.71
C GLN A 4 7.39 -0.88 0.21
N ASP A 5 8.66 -0.81 -0.20
CA ASP A 5 9.12 -1.06 -1.57
C ASP A 5 8.76 -2.46 -2.10
N ASP A 6 8.79 -3.52 -1.30
CA ASP A 6 8.44 -4.86 -1.78
C ASP A 6 6.93 -5.02 -1.97
N ARG A 7 6.12 -4.40 -1.10
CA ARG A 7 4.66 -4.29 -1.30
C ARG A 7 4.33 -3.51 -2.57
N ILE A 8 5.00 -2.39 -2.80
CA ILE A 8 4.84 -1.57 -4.00
C ILE A 8 5.20 -2.36 -5.25
N ARG A 9 6.33 -3.09 -5.23
CA ARG A 9 6.77 -3.92 -6.35
C ARG A 9 5.74 -5.00 -6.67
N ARG A 10 5.27 -5.75 -5.67
CA ARG A 10 4.23 -6.77 -5.87
C ARG A 10 2.94 -6.18 -6.43
N ARG A 11 2.49 -5.05 -5.89
CA ARG A 11 1.26 -4.37 -6.32
C ARG A 11 1.37 -3.84 -7.74
N ALA A 12 2.47 -3.16 -8.07
CA ALA A 12 2.73 -2.65 -9.42
C ALA A 12 2.80 -3.79 -10.45
N HIS A 13 3.49 -4.88 -10.12
CA HIS A 13 3.66 -6.02 -11.01
C HIS A 13 2.35 -6.79 -11.20
N GLN A 14 1.51 -6.87 -10.15
CA GLN A 14 0.17 -7.43 -10.24
C GLN A 14 -0.73 -6.60 -11.17
N ILE A 15 -0.79 -5.27 -10.96
CA ILE A 15 -1.58 -4.36 -11.82
C ILE A 15 -1.12 -4.47 -13.27
N TRP A 16 0.20 -4.48 -13.51
CA TRP A 16 0.76 -4.61 -14.85
C TRP A 16 0.41 -5.94 -15.53
N LYS A 17 0.40 -7.04 -14.77
CA LYS A 17 0.00 -8.37 -15.27
C LYS A 17 -1.50 -8.45 -15.57
N GLU A 18 -2.33 -7.79 -14.76
CA GLU A 18 -3.78 -7.70 -14.98
C GLU A 18 -4.14 -6.80 -16.19
N GLU A 19 -3.36 -5.74 -16.46
CA GLU A 19 -3.54 -4.86 -17.62
C GLU A 19 -3.01 -5.43 -18.95
N GLY A 20 -2.40 -6.63 -18.92
CA GLY A 20 -1.88 -7.28 -20.14
C GLY A 20 -0.49 -6.79 -20.56
N SER A 21 0.29 -6.29 -19.61
CA SER A 21 1.68 -5.85 -19.82
C SER A 21 1.88 -4.79 -20.91
N PRO A 22 1.22 -3.61 -20.81
CA PRO A 22 1.48 -2.50 -21.73
C PRO A 22 2.94 -2.03 -21.61
N GLU A 23 3.70 -2.16 -22.70
CA GLU A 23 5.08 -1.69 -22.78
C GLU A 23 5.14 -0.17 -22.53
N GLY A 24 6.03 0.24 -21.61
CA GLY A 24 6.24 1.64 -21.25
C GLY A 24 5.33 2.22 -20.18
N ARG A 25 4.34 1.47 -19.66
CA ARG A 25 3.49 1.95 -18.53
C ARG A 25 3.89 1.43 -17.15
N GLU A 26 4.87 0.54 -17.06
CA GLU A 26 5.34 -0.02 -15.77
C GLU A 26 5.71 1.08 -14.75
N TYR A 27 6.38 2.15 -15.18
CA TYR A 27 6.76 3.25 -14.30
C TYR A 27 5.54 4.00 -13.74
N SER A 28 4.51 4.21 -14.56
CA SER A 28 3.26 4.84 -14.12
C SER A 28 2.50 3.95 -13.12
N HIS A 29 2.46 2.63 -13.35
CA HIS A 29 1.86 1.69 -12.39
C HIS A 29 2.66 1.61 -11.10
N TRP A 30 3.99 1.66 -11.18
CA TRP A 30 4.87 1.68 -10.02
C TRP A 30 4.67 2.92 -9.17
N LEU A 31 4.61 4.11 -9.78
CA LEU A 31 4.33 5.36 -9.07
C LEU A 31 2.95 5.35 -8.40
N ARG A 32 1.93 4.81 -9.10
CA ARG A 32 0.58 4.68 -8.55
C ARG A 32 0.54 3.72 -7.35
N ALA A 33 1.13 2.53 -7.49
CA ALA A 33 1.23 1.56 -6.41
C ALA A 33 2.02 2.11 -5.22
N ARG A 34 3.07 2.90 -5.48
CA ARG A 34 3.87 3.57 -4.46
C ARG A 34 3.08 4.60 -3.66
N ALA A 35 2.28 5.43 -4.32
CA ALA A 35 1.41 6.38 -3.66
C ALA A 35 0.39 5.64 -2.78
N GLU A 36 -0.31 4.65 -3.35
CA GLU A 36 -1.36 3.87 -2.68
C GLU A 36 -0.84 3.16 -1.41
N ILE A 37 0.31 2.47 -1.51
CA ILE A 37 0.91 1.78 -0.36
C ILE A 37 1.41 2.76 0.70
N ARG A 38 2.03 3.88 0.30
CA ARG A 38 2.54 4.87 1.27
C ARG A 38 1.40 5.50 2.08
N GLU A 39 0.29 5.78 1.42
CA GLU A 39 -0.93 6.29 2.06
C GLU A 39 -1.60 5.23 2.94
N GLU A 40 -1.65 3.97 2.48
CA GLU A 40 -2.21 2.86 3.23
C GLU A 40 -1.40 2.53 4.49
N ASP A 41 -0.06 2.59 4.43
CA ASP A 41 0.80 2.37 5.59
C ASP A 41 0.60 3.46 6.65
N ALA A 42 0.57 4.73 6.22
CA ALA A 42 0.31 5.86 7.11
C ALA A 42 -1.10 5.81 7.72
N ASN A 43 -2.09 5.43 6.91
CA ASN A 43 -3.47 5.29 7.38
C ASN A 43 -3.59 4.11 8.34
N THR A 44 -3.02 2.94 8.02
CA THR A 44 -3.04 1.72 8.84
C THR A 44 -2.40 1.95 10.20
N VAL A 45 -1.21 2.58 10.26
CA VAL A 45 -0.56 2.92 11.53
C VAL A 45 -1.45 3.85 12.36
N THR A 46 -2.03 4.88 11.74
CA THR A 46 -2.96 5.79 12.43
C THR A 46 -4.23 5.05 12.89
N GLN A 47 -4.72 4.11 12.09
CA GLN A 47 -5.89 3.27 12.32
C GLN A 47 -5.69 2.29 13.49
N ASP A 48 -4.49 1.75 13.60
CA ASP A 48 -4.09 0.81 14.63
C ASP A 48 -3.94 1.54 15.98
N ILE A 49 -3.22 2.67 15.99
CA ILE A 49 -3.03 3.51 17.18
C ILE A 49 -4.37 4.00 17.74
N ARG A 50 -5.27 4.52 16.89
CA ARG A 50 -6.58 4.99 17.36
C ARG A 50 -7.44 3.85 17.91
N LYS A 51 -7.32 2.63 17.37
CA LYS A 51 -8.10 1.46 17.81
C LYS A 51 -7.57 0.94 19.13
N ALA A 52 -6.25 0.95 19.32
CA ALA A 52 -5.60 0.68 20.60
C ALA A 52 -6.06 1.69 21.67
N ALA A 53 -6.14 2.98 21.34
CA ALA A 53 -6.65 4.01 22.24
C ALA A 53 -8.16 3.91 22.54
N GLN A 54 -8.95 3.37 21.59
CA GLN A 54 -10.38 3.14 21.76
C GLN A 54 -10.68 1.93 22.66
N LEU A 55 -9.78 0.93 22.70
CA LEU A 55 -9.95 -0.31 23.46
C LEU A 55 -9.71 -0.13 24.97
N ASP A 56 -8.97 0.90 25.37
CA ASP A 56 -8.65 1.20 26.78
C ASP A 56 -9.76 2.03 27.48
N ARG A 57 -10.93 2.23 26.85
CA ARG A 57 -12.08 2.86 27.51
C ARG A 57 -12.82 1.84 28.39
N PRO A 58 -12.89 2.04 29.72
CA PRO A 58 -13.74 1.21 30.56
C PRO A 58 -15.22 1.44 30.23
N HIS A 59 -16.00 0.35 30.15
CA HIS A 59 -17.46 0.36 30.03
C HIS A 59 -18.12 0.82 31.34
#